data_AF-A0A951A0R5-F1
#
_entry.id   AF-A0A951A0R5-F1
#
_cell.length_a   1.000
_cell.length_b   1.000
_cell.length_c   1.000
_cell.angle_alpha   90.00
_cell.angle_beta   90.00
_cell.angle_gamma   90.00
#
_symmetry.space_group_name_H-M   'P 1'
#
loop_
_entity.id
_entity.type
_entity.pdbx_description
1 polymer ?
#
loop_
_entity_poly.entity_id
_entity_poly.type
_entity_poly.pdbx_seq_one_letter_code
_entity_poly.pdbx_strand_id
1 'polypeptide(L)' 'MTTRTLTPAFRLSEVDNPSSLVARFGPEDPLRLDCGVDLSPFQIAYQTYGELDSRKANAVLVCHALTA' A
#
# COMPACT_ATOMS: atom_id res chain seq x y z
N MET A 1 -18.83 14.73 3.47
CA MET A 1 -17.83 13.98 2.68
C MET A 1 -17.47 14.83 1.47
N THR A 2 -16.35 15.54 1.53
CA THR A 2 -15.94 16.45 0.46
C THR A 2 -15.15 15.66 -0.58
N THR A 3 -15.76 15.40 -1.74
CA THR A 3 -15.08 14.76 -2.87
C THR A 3 -13.98 15.70 -3.34
N ARG A 4 -12.73 15.41 -2.97
CA ARG A 4 -11.57 16.18 -3.41
C ARG A 4 -11.29 15.79 -4.86
N THR A 5 -11.50 16.71 -5.79
CA THR A 5 -11.16 16.48 -7.21
C THR A 5 -9.65 16.23 -7.31
N LEU A 6 -9.26 14.99 -7.59
CA LEU A 6 -7.86 14.60 -7.72
C LEU A 6 -7.32 15.11 -9.05
N THR A 7 -6.53 16.17 -9.02
CA THR A 7 -5.76 16.62 -10.18
C THR A 7 -4.73 15.54 -10.58
N PRO A 8 -4.35 15.43 -11.86
CA PRO A 8 -3.36 14.44 -12.31
C PRO A 8 -2.03 14.52 -11.54
N ALA A 9 -1.57 15.74 -11.27
CA ALA A 9 -0.35 15.98 -10.48
C ALA A 9 -0.45 15.39 -9.05
N PHE A 10 -1.61 15.48 -8.43
CA PHE A 10 -1.82 14.91 -7.10
C PHE A 10 -1.86 13.37 -7.12
N ARG A 11 -2.40 12.74 -8.18
CA ARG A 11 -2.36 11.28 -8.30
C ARG A 11 -0.95 10.73 -8.46
N LEU A 12 -0.10 11.44 -9.19
CA LEU A 12 1.30 11.04 -9.37
C LEU A 12 2.09 11.16 -8.07
N SER A 13 1.82 12.16 -7.22
CA SER A 13 2.53 12.31 -5.95
C SER A 13 2.27 11.16 -4.97
N GLU A 14 1.14 10.46 -5.06
CA GLU A 14 0.80 9.32 -4.20
C GLU A 14 1.71 8.10 -4.40
N VAL A 15 2.38 7.99 -5.55
CA VAL A 15 3.31 6.88 -5.83
C VAL A 15 4.52 6.94 -4.89
N ASP A 16 5.11 8.12 -4.76
CA ASP A 16 6.29 8.33 -3.92
C ASP A 16 5.91 8.69 -2.47
N ASN A 17 4.85 9.48 -2.31
CA ASN A 17 4.39 10.02 -1.03
C ASN A 17 2.90 9.72 -0.81
N PRO A 18 2.55 8.46 -0.47
CA PRO A 18 1.17 8.09 -0.20
C PRO A 18 0.58 8.90 0.95
N SER A 19 -0.65 9.38 0.79
CA SER A 19 -1.38 10.06 1.87
C SER A 19 -1.98 9.10 2.91
N SER A 20 -1.93 7.79 2.65
CA SER A 20 -2.42 6.73 3.51
C SER A 20 -1.32 6.13 4.41
N LEU A 21 -1.65 5.06 5.14
CA LEU A 21 -0.66 4.32 5.92
C LEU A 21 0.30 3.59 4.97
N VAL A 22 1.57 3.49 5.38
CA VAL A 22 2.63 2.88 4.58
C VAL A 22 3.40 1.86 5.42
N ALA A 23 3.47 0.63 4.93
CA ALA A 23 4.42 -0.37 5.40
C ALA A 23 5.74 -0.20 4.63
N ARG A 24 6.88 -0.17 5.32
CA ARG A 24 8.20 0.08 4.74
C ARG A 24 9.10 -1.13 4.95
N PHE A 25 9.81 -1.54 3.90
CA PHE A 25 10.73 -2.66 3.90
C PHE A 25 12.10 -2.16 3.44
N GLY A 26 13.10 -2.34 4.30
CA GLY A 26 14.45 -1.83 4.08
C GLY A 26 15.28 -2.71 3.14
N PRO A 27 16.53 -2.32 2.86
CA PRO A 27 17.47 -3.13 2.07
C PRO A 27 17.61 -4.58 2.56
N GLU A 28 17.45 -4.78 3.87
CA GLU A 28 17.59 -6.07 4.57
C GLU A 28 16.40 -7.02 4.37
N ASP A 29 15.26 -6.52 3.88
CA ASP A 29 13.99 -7.26 3.71
C ASP A 29 13.54 -7.26 2.22
N PRO A 30 14.32 -7.83 1.29
CA PRO A 30 13.99 -7.79 -0.14
C PRO A 30 12.77 -8.65 -0.48
N LEU A 31 11.97 -8.17 -1.44
CA LEU A 31 10.89 -8.97 -2.05
C LEU A 31 11.44 -9.70 -3.28
N ARG A 32 11.59 -11.02 -3.20
CA ARG A 32 11.92 -11.86 -4.36
C ARG A 32 10.72 -11.93 -5.30
N LEU A 33 10.88 -11.42 -6.51
CA LEU A 33 9.88 -11.48 -7.56
C LEU A 33 9.99 -12.80 -8.33
N ASP A 34 8.88 -13.26 -8.90
CA ASP A 34 8.81 -14.48 -9.72
C ASP A 34 9.71 -14.41 -10.98
N CYS A 35 10.03 -13.19 -11.45
CA CYS A 35 10.98 -12.98 -12.56
C CYS A 35 12.45 -13.17 -12.16
N GLY A 36 12.73 -13.55 -10.92
CA GLY A 36 14.07 -13.82 -10.40
C GLY A 36 14.82 -12.59 -9.86
N VAL A 37 14.21 -11.41 -9.89
CA VAL A 37 14.80 -10.15 -9.40
C VAL A 37 14.35 -9.86 -7.97
N ASP A 38 15.23 -9.26 -7.16
CA ASP A 38 14.88 -8.72 -5.85
C ASP A 38 14.44 -7.25 -5.98
N LEU A 39 13.26 -6.92 -5.46
CA LEU A 39 12.81 -5.55 -5.29
C LEU A 39 13.19 -5.06 -3.90
N SER A 40 14.10 -4.08 -3.82
CA SER A 40 14.54 -3.49 -2.56
C SER A 40 15.21 -2.12 -2.74
N PRO A 41 15.00 -1.16 -1.83
CA PRO A 41 13.96 -1.13 -0.79
C PRO A 41 12.57 -0.88 -1.41
N PHE A 42 11.49 -1.18 -0.68
CA PHE A 42 10.14 -0.93 -1.18
C PHE A 42 9.13 -0.56 -0.08
N GLN A 43 7.98 -0.07 -0.50
CA GLN A 43 6.89 0.33 0.38
C GLN A 43 5.54 -0.15 -0.16
N ILE A 44 4.59 -0.42 0.74
CA ILE A 44 3.21 -0.77 0.41
C ILE A 44 2.29 0.23 1.10
N ALA A 45 1.53 1.00 0.31
CA ALA A 45 0.47 1.86 0.82
C ALA A 45 -0.80 1.03 1.09
N TYR A 46 -1.46 1.26 2.23
CA TYR A 46 -2.67 0.54 2.61
C TYR A 46 -3.62 1.42 3.45
N GLN A 47 -4.85 0.93 3.62
CA GLN A 47 -5.84 1.51 4.51
C GLN A 47 -6.44 0.42 5.39
N THR A 48 -6.95 0.81 6.55
CA THR A 48 -7.62 -0.08 7.50
C THR A 48 -9.00 0.47 7.82
N TYR A 49 -9.93 -0.45 8.07
CA TYR A 49 -11.30 -0.14 8.43
C TYR A 49 -11.72 -1.08 9.57
N GLY A 50 -12.07 -0.49 10.72
CA GLY A 50 -12.29 -1.24 11.95
C GLY A 50 -11.00 -1.51 12.73
N GLU A 51 -11.09 -2.36 13.75
CA GLU A 51 -9.99 -2.67 14.68
C GLU A 51 -9.77 -4.19 14.76
N LEU A 52 -8.51 -4.60 14.98
CA LEU A 52 -8.19 -6.01 15.22
C LEU A 52 -8.63 -6.43 16.63
N ASP A 53 -9.10 -7.67 16.76
CA ASP A 53 -9.29 -8.28 18.08
C ASP A 53 -7.92 -8.55 18.74
N SER A 54 -7.91 -8.81 20.05
CA SER A 54 -6.68 -9.07 20.81
C SER A 54 -5.89 -10.29 20.30
N ARG A 55 -6.56 -11.20 19.59
CA ARG A 55 -5.96 -12.40 18.98
C ARG A 55 -5.53 -12.17 17.53
N LYS A 56 -5.84 -11.00 16.95
CA LYS A 56 -5.65 -10.64 15.54
C LYS A 56 -6.30 -11.62 14.56
N ALA A 57 -7.41 -12.25 14.94
CA ALA A 57 -8.06 -13.32 14.19
C ALA A 57 -9.13 -12.83 13.18
N ASN A 58 -9.43 -11.53 13.16
CA ASN A 58 -10.47 -10.92 12.33
C ASN A 58 -9.93 -10.12 11.14
N ALA A 59 -8.67 -10.31 10.75
CA ALA A 59 -8.08 -9.62 9.62
C ALA A 59 -8.66 -10.13 8.28
N VAL A 60 -9.10 -9.20 7.43
CA VAL A 60 -9.54 -9.47 6.05
C VAL A 60 -8.74 -8.59 5.11
N LEU A 61 -8.10 -9.20 4.11
CA LEU A 61 -7.36 -8.49 3.06
C LEU A 61 -8.25 -8.30 1.82
N VAL A 62 -8.35 -7.05 1.36
CA VAL A 62 -9.07 -6.71 0.12
C VAL A 62 -8.05 -6.43 -0.98
N CYS A 63 -8.05 -7.26 -2.02
CA CYS A 63 -7.26 -7.01 -3.23
C CYS A 63 -8.11 -6.23 -4.23
N HIS A 64 -7.62 -5.07 -4.69
CA HIS A 64 -8.33 -4.25 -5.65
C HIS A 64 -8.09 -4.73 -7.09
N ALA A 65 -9.01 -4.37 -7.99
CA ALA A 65 -8.84 -4.58 -9.42
C ALA A 65 -7.83 -3.59 -10.02
N LEU A 66 -7.28 -3.92 -11.18
CA LEU A 66 -6.49 -3.00 -11.99
C LEU A 66 -7.43 -2.02 -12.71
N THR A 67 -7.12 -0.73 -12.64
CA THR A 67 -7.80 0.32 -13.42
C THR A 67 -7.02 0.60 -14.70
N ALA A 68 -7.71 0.64 -15.83
CA ALA A 68 -7.13 1.02 -17.13
C ALA A 68 -7.00 2.54 -17.29
#